data_AF-W2G860-F1
#
_entry.id   AF-W2G860-F1
#
_cell.length_a   1.000
_cell.length_b   1.000
_cell.length_c   1.000
_cell.angle_alpha   90.00
_cell.angle_beta   90.00
_cell.angle_gamma   90.00
#
_symmetry.space_group_name_H-M   'P 1'
#
loop_
_entity.id
_entity.type
_entity.pdbx_description
1 polymer ?
#
loop_
_entity_poly.entity_id
_entity_poly.type
_entity_poly.pdbx_seq_one_letter_code
_entity_poly.pdbx_strand_id
1 'polypeptide(L)'
;MEDSPLCGGTLIALQYVLTSVYCLGWFKLDLHVSLGGQKNKDQGSQKSERIRAVEAFRHPLYNTTWFTYDVALLKLEKPFTHKPARLADADGSDAKSGTKKNGYCLWVGGDHLQKKC
;
A
#
# COMPACT_ATOMS: atom_id res chain seq x y z
N MET A 1 16.75 17.44 5.88
CA MET A 1 17.04 16.05 5.51
C MET A 1 15.70 15.37 5.47
N GLU A 2 15.12 15.28 4.28
CA GLU A 2 13.73 14.87 4.07
C GLU A 2 13.57 13.40 4.48
N ASP A 3 12.90 13.18 5.61
CA ASP A 3 12.36 11.87 5.96
C ASP A 3 11.37 11.54 4.83
N SER A 4 11.73 10.61 3.94
CA SER A 4 10.83 10.18 2.86
C SER A 4 9.52 9.73 3.51
N PRO A 5 8.36 10.25 3.09
CA PRO A 5 7.11 9.99 3.79
C PRO A 5 6.90 8.48 3.92
N LEU A 6 6.85 8.01 5.16
CA LEU A 6 6.51 6.62 5.46
C LEU A 6 5.08 6.39 5.00
N CYS A 7 4.94 5.64 3.91
CA CYS A 7 3.67 5.43 3.25
C CYS A 7 3.16 4.01 3.39
N GLY A 8 1.87 3.93 3.69
CA GLY A 8 1.12 2.69 3.72
C GLY A 8 0.58 2.29 2.35
N GLY A 9 0.14 1.05 2.27
CA GLY A 9 -0.66 0.56 1.15
C GLY A 9 -1.59 -0.57 1.58
N THR A 10 -2.53 -0.93 0.70
CA THR A 10 -3.44 -2.07 0.87
C THR A 10 -3.38 -2.98 -0.34
N LEU A 11 -3.20 -4.28 -0.15
CA LEU A 11 -3.23 -5.27 -1.23
C LEU A 11 -4.69 -5.45 -1.64
N ILE A 12 -5.07 -5.06 -2.85
CA ILE A 12 -6.46 -5.19 -3.33
C ILE A 12 -6.62 -6.29 -4.39
N ALA A 13 -5.51 -6.68 -5.02
CA ALA A 13 -5.38 -7.90 -5.81
C ALA A 13 -3.94 -8.41 -5.71
N LEU A 14 -3.67 -9.65 -6.12
CA LEU A 14 -2.36 -10.30 -5.89
C LEU A 14 -1.16 -9.50 -6.41
N GLN A 15 -1.33 -8.69 -7.45
CA GLN A 15 -0.28 -7.83 -8.03
C GLN A 15 -0.59 -6.34 -7.94
N TYR A 16 -1.63 -5.94 -7.21
CA TYR A 16 -2.08 -4.54 -7.15
C TYR A 16 -2.23 -4.05 -5.73
N VAL A 17 -1.53 -2.96 -5.44
CA VAL A 17 -1.55 -2.28 -4.15
C VAL A 17 -2.19 -0.91 -4.33
N LEU A 18 -3.20 -0.65 -3.51
CA LEU A 18 -3.83 0.66 -3.37
C LEU A 18 -3.02 1.53 -2.41
N THR A 19 -2.72 2.75 -2.80
CA THR A 19 -2.02 3.75 -1.98
C THR A 19 -2.48 5.16 -2.36
N SER A 20 -1.85 6.18 -1.79
CA SER A 20 -2.08 7.59 -2.09
C SER A 20 -1.17 8.05 -3.24
N VAL A 21 -1.60 9.02 -4.06
CA VAL A 21 -0.74 9.63 -5.09
C VAL A 21 0.40 10.40 -4.44
N TYR A 22 0.13 11.07 -3.32
CA TYR A 22 1.14 11.78 -2.54
C TYR A 22 2.31 10.87 -2.14
N CYS A 23 2.02 9.62 -1.79
CA CYS A 23 3.03 8.61 -1.44
C CYS A 23 3.99 8.24 -2.58
N LEU A 24 3.60 8.44 -3.83
CA LEU A 24 4.43 8.13 -4.98
C LEU A 24 5.48 9.22 -5.27
N GLY A 25 5.33 10.40 -4.65
CA GLY A 25 6.20 11.56 -4.90
C GLY A 25 6.29 11.92 -6.39
N TRP A 26 7.39 12.57 -6.76
CA TRP A 26 7.66 13.03 -8.13
C TRP A 26 8.65 12.11 -8.87
N PHE A 27 9.17 11.06 -8.21
CA PHE A 27 10.33 10.30 -8.68
C PHE A 27 9.98 9.08 -9.52
N LYS A 28 10.96 8.71 -10.36
CA LYS A 28 11.01 7.50 -11.18
C LYS A 28 10.79 6.26 -10.32
N LEU A 29 10.06 5.27 -10.85
CA LEU A 29 9.64 4.00 -10.24
C LEU A 29 10.81 3.18 -9.62
N ASP A 30 11.31 3.60 -8.47
CA ASP A 30 12.14 2.79 -7.58
C ASP A 30 11.42 2.57 -6.24
N LEU A 31 10.18 2.07 -6.37
CA LEU A 31 9.30 1.78 -5.24
C LEU A 31 9.30 0.28 -4.99
N HIS A 32 9.49 -0.09 -3.74
CA HIS A 32 9.29 -1.45 -3.28
C HIS A 32 8.12 -1.49 -2.32
N VAL A 33 7.35 -2.57 -2.42
CA VAL A 33 6.28 -2.87 -1.48
C VAL A 33 6.71 -4.00 -0.57
N SER A 34 6.68 -3.76 0.75
CA SER A 34 7.03 -4.78 1.74
C SER A 34 5.81 -5.15 2.59
N LEU A 35 5.60 -6.45 2.80
CA LEU A 35 4.64 -6.98 3.76
C LEU A 35 5.32 -7.27 5.10
N GLY A 36 4.80 -6.69 6.19
CA GLY A 36 5.27 -6.99 7.54
C GLY A 36 4.77 -6.02 8.59
N GLY A 37 3.87 -6.48 9.46
CA GLY A 37 3.29 -5.62 10.49
C GLY A 37 2.26 -6.29 11.41
N GLN A 38 2.48 -7.55 11.82
CA GLN A 38 1.99 -8.02 13.11
C GLN A 38 2.96 -9.08 13.64
N LYS A 39 3.88 -8.67 14.52
CA LYS A 39 4.48 -9.62 15.45
C LYS A 39 3.41 -9.98 16.48
N ASN A 40 2.52 -10.90 16.13
CA ASN A 40 1.97 -11.76 17.17
C ASN A 40 3.14 -12.60 17.63
N LYS A 41 3.59 -12.41 18.88
CA LYS A 41 4.78 -13.07 19.45
C LYS A 41 4.72 -14.61 19.42
N ASP A 42 3.60 -15.20 19.02
CA ASP A 42 3.33 -16.64 19.09
C ASP A 42 3.26 -17.37 17.74
N GLN A 43 3.48 -16.71 16.60
CA GLN A 43 3.63 -17.42 15.33
C GLN A 43 4.95 -17.07 14.65
N GLY A 44 5.75 -18.11 14.41
CA GLY A 44 7.07 -18.05 13.80
C GLY A 44 7.14 -17.14 12.58
N SER A 45 8.30 -16.50 12.42
CA SER A 45 8.66 -15.53 11.38
C SER A 45 7.83 -15.63 10.10
N GLN A 46 6.76 -14.84 9.99
CA GLN A 46 6.21 -14.56 8.67
C GLN A 46 7.30 -13.82 7.89
N LYS A 47 7.84 -14.50 6.86
CA LYS A 47 8.86 -13.95 5.96
C LYS A 47 8.32 -12.61 5.44
N SER A 48 9.06 -11.54 5.66
CA SER A 48 8.75 -10.27 5.00
C SER A 48 8.97 -10.46 3.50
N GLU A 49 7.88 -10.36 2.74
CA GLU A 49 7.93 -10.40 1.29
C GLU A 49 8.11 -8.96 0.78
N ARG A 50 9.16 -8.71 0.00
CA ARG A 50 9.47 -7.41 -0.61
C ARG A 50 9.46 -7.56 -2.12
N ILE A 51 8.60 -6.82 -2.79
CA ILE A 51 8.38 -6.92 -4.25
C ILE A 51 8.52 -5.53 -4.87
N ARG A 52 9.22 -5.44 -6.01
CA ARG A 52 9.36 -4.17 -6.74
C ARG A 52 8.06 -3.79 -7.44
N ALA A 53 7.70 -2.51 -7.39
CA ALA A 53 6.64 -1.96 -8.25
C ALA A 53 7.21 -1.69 -9.65
N VAL A 54 6.51 -2.16 -10.68
CA VAL A 54 6.88 -1.99 -12.09
C VAL A 54 6.12 -0.87 -12.77
N GLU A 55 4.96 -0.50 -12.22
CA GLU A 55 4.10 0.52 -12.79
C GLU A 55 3.28 1.20 -11.69
N ALA A 56 2.98 2.48 -11.90
CA ALA A 56 2.18 3.29 -10.99
C ALA A 56 1.07 4.02 -11.76
N PHE A 57 -0.17 3.80 -11.36
CA PHE A 57 -1.35 4.44 -11.93
C PHE A 57 -1.90 5.46 -10.95
N ARG A 58 -1.72 6.75 -11.28
CA ARG A 58 -2.29 7.86 -10.50
C ARG A 58 -3.70 8.13 -10.97
N HIS A 59 -4.59 8.53 -10.06
CA HIS A 59 -5.91 8.97 -10.48
C HIS A 59 -5.79 10.16 -11.45
N PRO A 60 -6.44 10.13 -12.63
CA PRO A 60 -6.27 11.16 -13.65
C PRO A 60 -6.77 12.54 -13.21
N LEU A 61 -7.67 12.58 -12.22
CA LEU A 61 -8.19 13.81 -11.63
C LEU A 61 -7.46 14.25 -10.35
N TYR A 62 -6.32 13.64 -10.02
CA TYR A 62 -5.56 14.04 -8.84
C TYR A 62 -5.19 15.53 -8.92
N ASN A 63 -5.55 16.27 -7.88
CA ASN A 63 -5.29 17.70 -7.78
C ASN A 63 -4.26 17.98 -6.69
N THR A 64 -3.12 18.55 -7.06
CA THR A 64 -2.02 18.84 -6.12
C THR A 64 -2.30 20.03 -5.20
N THR A 65 -3.23 20.91 -5.55
CA THR A 65 -3.61 22.07 -4.73
C THR A 65 -4.58 21.67 -3.62
N TRP A 66 -5.56 20.85 -3.95
CA TRP A 66 -6.65 20.47 -3.04
C TRP A 66 -6.53 19.05 -2.49
N PHE A 67 -5.53 18.28 -2.93
CA PHE A 67 -5.33 16.88 -2.59
C PHE A 67 -6.56 15.99 -2.86
N THR A 68 -7.42 16.40 -3.80
CA THR A 68 -8.59 15.62 -4.19
C THR A 68 -8.18 14.47 -5.09
N TYR A 69 -8.92 13.35 -5.01
CA TYR A 69 -8.61 12.11 -5.72
C TYR A 69 -7.21 11.56 -5.42
N ASP A 70 -6.78 11.64 -4.16
CA ASP A 70 -5.50 11.14 -3.69
C ASP A 70 -5.48 9.60 -3.58
N VAL A 71 -5.57 8.94 -4.73
CA VAL A 71 -5.58 7.49 -4.86
C VAL A 71 -4.72 7.04 -6.04
N ALA A 72 -3.91 6.01 -5.81
CA ALA A 72 -3.05 5.42 -6.80
C ALA A 72 -3.00 3.89 -6.67
N LEU A 73 -2.67 3.23 -7.78
CA LEU A 73 -2.40 1.80 -7.83
C LEU A 73 -0.94 1.55 -8.19
N LEU A 74 -0.30 0.65 -7.47
CA LEU A 74 1.00 0.10 -7.82
C LEU A 74 0.82 -1.31 -8.37
N LYS A 75 1.39 -1.57 -9.56
CA LYS A 75 1.53 -2.91 -10.12
C LYS A 75 2.87 -3.48 -9.72
N LEU A 76 2.85 -4.69 -9.21
CA LEU A 76 4.03 -5.41 -8.73
C LEU A 76 4.62 -6.28 -9.83
N GLU A 77 5.94 -6.52 -9.79
CA GLU A 77 6.62 -7.42 -10.73
C GLU A 77 6.14 -8.88 -10.60
N LYS A 78 5.67 -9.26 -9.41
CA LYS A 78 5.23 -10.61 -9.06
C LYS A 78 4.04 -10.56 -8.10
N PRO A 79 3.19 -11.60 -8.08
CA PRO A 79 2.07 -11.67 -7.15
C PRO A 79 2.57 -11.90 -5.72
N PHE A 80 1.96 -11.20 -4.76
CA PHE A 80 2.08 -11.56 -3.34
C PHE A 80 1.39 -12.90 -3.06
N THR A 81 1.88 -13.61 -2.05
CA THR A 81 1.29 -14.86 -1.57
C THR A 81 0.11 -14.66 -0.61
N HIS A 82 -0.13 -13.42 -0.19
CA HIS A 82 -1.12 -13.06 0.83
C HIS A 82 -2.49 -12.76 0.24
N LYS A 83 -3.55 -12.92 1.05
CA LYS A 83 -4.93 -12.64 0.62
C LYS A 83 -5.15 -11.14 0.45
N PRO A 84 -5.70 -10.67 -0.68
CA PRO A 84 -6.08 -9.27 -0.81
C PRO A 84 -7.18 -8.85 0.16
N ALA A 85 -7.19 -7.59 0.56
CA ALA A 85 -8.24 -6.98 1.33
C ALA A 85 -9.49 -6.73 0.47
N ARG A 86 -10.68 -6.91 1.05
CA ARG A 86 -11.95 -6.57 0.41
C ARG A 86 -12.20 -5.07 0.53
N LEU A 87 -12.32 -4.37 -0.60
CA LEU A 87 -12.78 -2.98 -0.59
C LEU A 87 -14.25 -2.88 -0.17
N ALA A 88 -14.70 -1.67 0.15
CA ALA A 88 -16.12 -1.41 0.35
C ALA A 88 -16.88 -1.63 -0.97
N ASP A 89 -18.15 -1.99 -0.85
CA ASP A 89 -19.06 -2.04 -1.97
C ASP A 89 -19.23 -0.62 -2.53
N ALA A 90 -19.38 -0.51 -3.85
CA ALA A 90 -19.40 0.78 -4.54
C ALA A 90 -20.60 1.65 -4.11
N ASP A 91 -21.66 1.02 -3.60
CA ASP A 91 -22.85 1.68 -3.05
C ASP A 91 -22.68 2.08 -1.57
N GLY A 92 -21.56 1.72 -0.94
CA GLY A 92 -21.26 2.02 0.46
C GLY A 92 -22.09 1.20 1.46
N SER A 93 -22.83 0.19 1.02
CA SER A 93 -23.73 -0.60 1.88
C SER A 93 -23.00 -1.31 3.04
N ASP A 94 -21.73 -1.66 2.86
CA ASP A 94 -20.87 -2.30 3.86
C ASP A 94 -19.92 -1.32 4.58
N ALA A 95 -19.97 -0.02 4.27
CA ALA A 95 -19.10 1.01 4.84
C ALA A 95 -19.66 1.53 6.18
N LYS A 96 -19.71 0.68 7.20
CA LYS A 96 -20.11 1.09 8.56
C LYS A 96 -18.94 1.74 9.29
N SER A 97 -19.20 2.90 9.92
CA SER A 97 -18.22 3.58 10.77
C SER A 97 -17.68 2.63 11.85
N GLY A 98 -16.36 2.59 12.02
CA GLY A 98 -15.69 1.69 12.97
C GLY A 98 -15.38 0.28 12.45
N THR A 99 -15.73 -0.07 11.21
CA THR A 99 -15.40 -1.37 10.63
C THR A 99 -13.90 -1.47 10.33
N LYS A 100 -13.17 -2.27 11.11
CA LYS A 100 -11.79 -2.66 10.79
C LYS A 100 -11.85 -3.88 9.88
N LYS A 101 -11.43 -3.73 8.62
CA LYS A 101 -11.25 -4.88 7.71
C LYS A 101 -9.87 -5.49 7.95
N ASN A 102 -9.81 -6.81 8.04
CA ASN A 102 -8.54 -7.53 8.13
C ASN A 102 -7.73 -7.26 6.85
N GLY A 103 -6.57 -6.65 7.01
CA GLY A 103 -5.68 -6.29 5.93
C GLY A 103 -4.22 -6.34 6.39
N TYR A 104 -3.32 -6.47 5.43
CA TYR A 104 -1.90 -6.47 5.71
C TYR A 104 -1.38 -5.03 5.68
N CYS A 105 -0.55 -4.69 6.67
CA CYS A 105 0.20 -3.44 6.68
C CYS A 105 1.31 -3.54 5.61
N LEU A 106 1.16 -2.80 4.51
CA LEU A 106 2.15 -2.72 3.44
C LEU A 106 2.93 -1.42 3.54
N TRP A 107 4.22 -1.50 3.27
CA TRP A 107 5.12 -0.36 3.22
C TRP A 107 5.49 -0.04 1.79
N VAL A 108 5.32 1.21 1.37
CA VAL A 108 5.73 1.72 0.06
C VAL A 108 6.92 2.65 0.26
N GLY A 109 8.10 2.29 -0.27
CA GLY A 109 9.30 3.12 -0.13
C GLY A 109 10.57 2.57 -0.78
N GLY A 110 11.65 3.35 -0.67
CA GLY A 110 13.01 2.99 -1.12
C GLY A 110 13.79 2.12 -0.12
N ASP A 111 15.04 1.79 -0.44
CA ASP A 111 15.86 0.73 0.17
C ASP A 111 16.17 0.80 1.68
N HIS A 112 15.73 1.83 2.43
CA HIS A 112 16.36 2.14 3.72
C HIS A 112 15.50 2.15 5.00
N LEU A 113 14.21 1.80 4.98
CA LEU A 113 13.47 1.72 6.25
C LEU A 113 12.46 0.56 6.30
N GLN A 114 12.86 -0.52 6.98
CA GLN A 114 11.91 -1.41 7.66
C GLN A 114 11.81 -0.95 9.12
N LYS A 115 10.88 -0.05 9.43
CA LYS A 115 10.50 0.23 10.83
C LYS A 115 9.01 -0.03 11.01
N LYS A 116 8.70 -0.57 12.20
CA LYS A 116 7.47 -1.27 12.62
C LYS A 116 6.16 -0.54 12.27
N CYS A 117 5.14 -1.34 11.92
CA CYS A 117 3.76 -1.08 12.34
C CYS A 117 3.69 -1.54 13.81
#